data_AF-A0A520G0C3-F1
#
_entry.id   AF-A0A520G0C3-F1
#
_cell.length_a   1.000
_cell.length_b   1.000
_cell.length_c   1.000
_cell.angle_alpha   90.00
_cell.angle_beta   90.00
_cell.angle_gamma   90.00
#
_symmetry.space_group_name_H-M   'P 1'
#
loop_
_entity.id
_entity.type
_entity.pdbx_description
1 polymer ?
#
loop_
_entity_poly.entity_id
_entity_poly.type
_entity_poly.pdbx_seq_one_letter_code
_entity_poly.pdbx_strand_id
1 'polypeptide(L)'
;IVRDKVGSFKERDDMQRWLNKWIMNYVDGDPANSSEETKARRPLAAAEVVVEEVEGNPGYYTSKFFLRPHYQLEGLTVSLRLVSKLPSAKGGK
;
A
#
# COMPACT_ATOMS: atom_id res chain seq x y z
N ILE A 1 -4.28 0.31 11.20
CA ILE A 1 -3.06 -0.48 10.87
C ILE A 1 -1.84 0.41 10.70
N VAL A 2 -1.68 1.21 9.63
CA VAL A 2 -0.51 2.11 9.49
C VAL A 2 -0.51 3.22 10.55
N ARG A 3 -1.69 3.76 10.87
CA ARG A 3 -1.90 4.78 11.92
C ARG A 3 -1.48 4.31 13.31
N ASP A 4 -1.72 3.04 13.64
CA ASP A 4 -1.31 2.44 14.92
C ASP A 4 0.21 2.24 15.01
N LYS A 5 0.91 2.43 13.89
CA LYS A 5 2.36 2.40 13.79
C LYS A 5 3.00 3.78 13.65
N VAL A 6 2.21 4.86 13.61
CA VAL A 6 2.72 6.25 13.58
C VAL A 6 3.47 6.51 14.90
N GLY A 7 4.78 6.77 14.80
CA GLY A 7 5.69 6.90 15.95
C GLY A 7 6.42 5.61 16.37
N SER A 8 6.14 4.47 15.72
CA SER A 8 6.79 3.18 16.04
C SER A 8 7.88 2.75 15.05
N PHE A 9 7.93 3.37 13.87
CA PHE A 9 9.01 3.14 12.90
C PHE A 9 10.17 4.08 13.22
N LYS A 10 11.35 3.49 13.45
CA LYS A 10 12.55 4.26 13.80
C LYS A 10 13.16 4.91 12.56
N GLU A 11 13.11 4.24 11.41
CA GLU A 11 13.79 4.67 10.19
C GLU A 11 12.96 4.38 8.92
N ARG A 12 13.28 5.10 7.83
CA ARG A 12 12.72 4.92 6.47
C ARG A 12 12.69 3.44 6.05
N ASP A 13 13.78 2.73 6.33
CA ASP A 13 13.99 1.33 5.94
C ASP A 13 13.00 0.38 6.62
N ASP A 14 12.66 0.64 7.88
CA ASP A 14 11.66 -0.13 8.60
C ASP A 14 10.28 0.05 7.98
N MET A 15 9.94 1.29 7.61
CA MET A 15 8.68 1.61 6.94
C MET A 15 8.62 0.97 5.55
N GLN A 16 9.69 1.05 4.77
CA GLN A 16 9.84 0.38 3.47
C GLN A 16 9.58 -1.13 3.59
N ARG A 17 10.28 -1.81 4.51
CA ARG A 17 10.14 -3.26 4.71
C ARG A 17 8.74 -3.63 5.17
N TRP A 18 8.17 -2.87 6.09
CA TRP A 18 6.84 -3.13 6.62
C TRP A 18 5.75 -2.94 5.55
N LEU A 19 5.79 -1.86 4.79
CA LEU A 19 4.82 -1.60 3.71
C LEU A 19 4.93 -2.63 2.59
N ASN A 20 6.16 -3.01 2.21
CA ASN A 20 6.36 -4.09 1.25
C ASN A 20 5.80 -5.41 1.79
N LYS A 21 6.08 -5.79 3.04
CA LYS A 21 5.49 -6.99 3.65
C LYS A 21 3.96 -6.94 3.71
N TRP A 22 3.40 -5.76 3.99
CA TRP A 22 1.95 -5.57 4.04
C TRP A 22 1.30 -5.75 2.66
N ILE A 23 1.82 -5.10 1.61
CA ILE A 23 1.22 -5.17 0.28
C ILE A 23 1.33 -6.57 -0.34
N MET A 24 2.38 -7.34 0.01
CA MET A 24 2.56 -8.71 -0.46
C MET A 24 1.47 -9.67 -0.01
N ASN A 25 0.69 -9.34 1.03
CA ASN A 25 -0.50 -10.14 1.39
C ASN A 25 -1.60 -10.12 0.33
N TYR A 26 -1.56 -9.15 -0.58
CA TYR A 26 -2.51 -8.96 -1.67
C TYR A 26 -1.92 -9.35 -3.03
N VAL A 27 -0.65 -9.78 -3.05
CA VAL A 27 0.03 -10.26 -4.24
C VAL A 27 -0.13 -11.77 -4.35
N ASP A 28 -0.60 -12.20 -5.51
CA ASP A 28 -0.61 -13.60 -5.91
C ASP A 28 0.81 -13.99 -6.36
N GLY A 29 1.37 -15.02 -5.74
CA GLY A 29 2.73 -15.49 -6.03
C GLY A 29 2.85 -16.26 -7.35
N ASP A 30 1.73 -16.76 -7.88
CA ASP A 30 1.67 -17.44 -9.17
C ASP A 30 0.46 -16.97 -9.99
N PRO A 31 0.48 -15.71 -10.45
CA PRO A 31 -0.67 -15.09 -11.13
C PRO A 31 -1.06 -15.79 -12.45
N ALA A 32 -0.12 -16.54 -13.06
CA ALA A 32 -0.35 -17.24 -14.32
C ALA A 32 -1.19 -18.51 -14.14
N ASN A 33 -1.00 -19.23 -13.02
CA ASN A 33 -1.66 -20.52 -12.78
C ASN A 33 -2.76 -20.46 -11.71
N SER A 34 -2.88 -19.35 -10.97
CA SER A 34 -3.87 -19.19 -9.91
C SER A 34 -5.32 -19.17 -10.40
N SER A 35 -6.20 -19.75 -9.58
CA SER A 35 -7.64 -19.77 -9.81
C SER A 35 -8.26 -18.38 -9.72
N GLU A 36 -9.45 -18.20 -10.32
CA GLU A 36 -10.22 -16.95 -10.21
C GLU A 36 -10.55 -16.59 -8.75
N GLU A 37 -10.82 -17.59 -7.89
CA GLU A 37 -11.04 -17.34 -6.46
C GLU A 37 -9.77 -16.78 -5.79
N THR A 38 -8.60 -17.33 -6.14
CA THR A 38 -7.31 -16.86 -5.62
C THR A 38 -7.02 -15.43 -6.10
N LYS A 39 -7.25 -15.14 -7.38
CA LYS A 39 -7.09 -13.80 -7.96
C LYS A 39 -8.05 -12.78 -7.35
N ALA A 40 -9.28 -13.18 -7.01
CA ALA A 40 -10.22 -12.30 -6.32
C ALA A 40 -9.77 -11.97 -4.89
N ARG A 41 -9.20 -12.95 -4.15
CA ARG A 41 -8.65 -12.73 -2.81
C ARG A 41 -7.33 -11.95 -2.83
N ARG A 42 -6.53 -12.11 -3.88
CA ARG A 42 -5.22 -11.46 -4.08
C ARG A 42 -5.19 -10.77 -5.44
N PRO A 43 -5.72 -9.53 -5.54
CA PRO A 43 -6.01 -8.88 -6.82
C PRO A 43 -4.76 -8.39 -7.58
N LEU A 44 -3.58 -8.47 -6.98
CA LEU A 44 -2.35 -7.97 -7.57
C LEU A 44 -1.49 -9.14 -8.08
N ALA A 45 -1.02 -9.02 -9.32
CA ALA A 45 0.00 -9.90 -9.89
C ALA A 45 1.42 -9.50 -9.46
N ALA A 46 1.63 -8.21 -9.16
CA ALA A 46 2.85 -7.70 -8.55
C ALA A 46 2.58 -6.39 -7.81
N ALA A 47 3.41 -6.07 -6.83
CA ALA A 47 3.39 -4.78 -6.15
C ALA A 47 4.77 -4.41 -5.64
N GLU A 48 5.04 -3.10 -5.59
CA GLU A 48 6.25 -2.54 -5.01
C GLU A 48 5.89 -1.26 -4.24
N VAL A 49 6.55 -1.05 -3.10
CA VAL A 49 6.45 0.20 -2.35
C VAL A 49 7.82 0.84 -2.23
N VAL A 50 7.88 2.12 -2.60
CA VAL A 50 9.06 2.98 -2.43
C VAL A 50 8.74 4.04 -1.39
N VAL A 51 9.57 4.11 -0.35
CA VAL A 51 9.49 5.10 0.72
C VAL A 51 10.66 6.06 0.62
N GLU A 52 10.34 7.35 0.57
CA GLU A 52 11.29 8.45 0.45
C GLU A 52 11.14 9.40 1.65
N GLU A 53 12.24 9.94 2.14
CA GLU A 53 12.22 11.01 3.14
C GLU A 53 11.74 12.32 2.52
N VAL A 54 11.04 13.12 3.31
CA VAL A 54 10.67 14.48 2.92
C VAL A 54 11.81 15.41 3.30
N GLU A 55 12.49 15.95 2.29
CA GLU A 55 13.53 16.95 2.50
C GLU A 55 12.98 18.16 3.27
N GLY A 56 13.73 18.61 4.28
CA GLY A 56 13.33 19.72 5.15
C GLY A 56 12.33 19.37 6.25
N ASN A 57 11.89 18.11 6.37
CA ASN A 57 10.98 17.69 7.44
C ASN A 57 11.37 16.30 8.02
N PRO A 58 12.38 16.24 8.90
CA PRO A 58 12.87 14.98 9.48
C PRO A 58 11.75 14.18 10.15
N GLY A 59 11.73 12.86 9.91
CA GLY A 59 10.69 11.96 10.41
C GLY A 59 9.40 11.92 9.58
N TYR A 60 9.30 12.73 8.53
CA TYR A 60 8.24 12.62 7.52
C TYR A 60 8.71 11.82 6.32
N TYR A 61 7.87 10.89 5.88
CA TYR A 61 8.14 10.03 4.74
C TYR A 61 6.97 10.09 3.75
N THR A 62 7.29 10.07 2.46
CA THR A 62 6.33 9.82 1.39
C THR A 62 6.43 8.36 0.97
N SER A 63 5.33 7.77 0.51
CA SER A 63 5.33 6.41 -0.04
C SER A 63 4.64 6.39 -1.40
N LYS A 64 5.28 5.73 -2.37
CA LYS A 64 4.77 5.49 -3.72
C LYS A 64 4.49 4.00 -3.85
N PHE A 65 3.28 3.65 -4.26
CA PHE A 65 2.84 2.27 -4.48
C PHE A 65 2.75 2.03 -5.98
N PHE A 66 3.50 1.06 -6.48
CA PHE A 66 3.41 0.56 -7.84
C PHE A 66 2.63 -0.76 -7.79
N LEU A 67 1.46 -0.79 -8.43
CA LEU A 67 0.54 -1.91 -8.35
C LEU A 67 0.29 -2.46 -9.75
N ARG A 68 0.47 -3.76 -9.94
CA ARG A 68 0.15 -4.47 -11.18
C ARG A 68 -1.04 -5.40 -10.94
N PRO A 69 -2.25 -5.07 -11.43
CA PRO A 69 -3.41 -5.96 -11.32
C PRO A 69 -3.27 -7.19 -12.23
N HIS A 70 -4.06 -8.24 -11.96
CA HIS A 70 -4.15 -9.44 -12.82
C HIS A 70 -4.75 -9.17 -14.19
N TYR A 71 -5.78 -8.33 -14.23
CA TYR A 71 -6.50 -7.98 -15.44
C TYR A 71 -6.16 -6.54 -15.83
N GLN A 72 -6.07 -6.28 -17.13
CA GLN A 72 -6.02 -4.91 -17.63
C GLN A 72 -7.31 -4.21 -17.25
N LEU A 73 -7.22 -3.27 -16.33
CA LEU A 73 -8.30 -2.34 -16.02
C LEU A 73 -8.19 -1.18 -17.02
N GLU A 74 -9.23 -0.96 -17.82
CA GLU A 74 -9.27 0.15 -18.79
C GLU A 74 -9.26 1.54 -18.14
N GLY A 75 -9.44 1.62 -16.81
CA GLY A 75 -9.17 2.83 -16.05
C GLY A 75 -9.46 2.69 -14.57
N LEU A 76 -8.42 2.67 -13.73
CA LEU A 76 -8.53 2.84 -12.28
C LEU A 76 -7.42 3.77 -11.79
N THR A 77 -7.77 4.94 -11.28
CA THR A 77 -6.83 5.83 -10.59
C THR A 77 -6.92 5.57 -9.09
N VAL A 78 -5.97 4.81 -8.53
CA VAL A 78 -5.90 4.55 -7.08
C VAL A 78 -4.94 5.52 -6.42
N SER A 79 -5.45 6.47 -5.62
CA SER A 79 -4.60 7.25 -4.72
C SER A 79 -4.69 6.69 -3.30
N LEU A 80 -3.67 5.97 -2.86
CA LEU A 80 -3.54 5.59 -1.46
C LEU A 80 -2.97 6.77 -0.68
N ARG A 81 -3.77 7.37 0.20
CA ARG A 81 -3.32 8.42 1.12
C ARG A 81 -3.36 7.89 2.55
N LEU A 82 -2.19 7.89 3.19
CA LEU A 82 -2.11 7.68 4.62
C LEU A 82 -2.50 8.98 5.34
N VAL A 83 -3.62 8.97 6.04
CA VAL A 83 -4.13 10.12 6.79
C VAL A 83 -4.27 9.77 8.26
N SER A 84 -3.89 10.71 9.13
CA SER A 84 -4.09 10.59 10.58
C SER A 84 -5.56 10.70 10.98
N LYS A 85 -6.49 10.98 10.06
CA LYS A 85 -7.93 10.90 10.27
C LYS A 85 -8.56 10.60 8.92
N LEU A 86 -9.32 9.50 8.81
CA LEU A 86 -10.04 9.16 7.59
C LEU A 86 -11.02 10.31 7.25
N PRO A 87 -10.93 10.96 6.07
CA PRO A 87 -11.83 12.05 5.71
C PRO A 87 -13.29 11.57 5.58
N SER A 88 -13.50 10.30 5.25
CA SER A 88 -14.84 9.67 5.16
C SER A 88 -15.55 9.52 6.52
N ALA A 89 -14.85 9.64 7.64
CA ALA A 89 -15.43 9.53 8.99
C ALA A 89 -16.03 10.86 9.52
N LYS A 90 -16.20 11.89 8.67
CA LYS A 90 -16.96 13.12 8.98
C LYS A 90 -18.28 13.16 8.21
N GLY A 91 -19.06 12.09 8.30
CA GLY A 91 -20.37 11.95 7.66
C GLY A 91 -21.44 11.38 8.60
N GLY A 92 -21.38 11.69 9.89
CA GLY A 92 -22.44 11.41 10.86
C GLY A 92 -22.53 12.59 11.81
N LYS A 93 -23.72 13.19 11.89
CA LYS A 93 -24.05 14.35 12.73
C LYS A 93 -23.56 14.20 14.17
#